data_AF-A0A3P6EHF8-F1
#
_entry.id   AF-A0A3P6EHF8-F1
#
_cell.length_a   1.000
_cell.length_b   1.000
_cell.length_c   1.000
_cell.angle_alpha   90.00
_cell.angle_beta   90.00
_cell.angle_gamma   90.00
#
_symmetry.space_group_name_H-M   'P 1'
#
loop_
_entity.id
_entity.type
_entity.pdbx_description
1 polymer ?
#
loop_
_entity_poly.entity_id
_entity_poly.type
_entity_poly.pdbx_seq_one_letter_code
_entity_poly.pdbx_strand_id
1 'polypeptide(L)'
;MVLGVSYVLVVLTVLSMNVRISQATSRVDFQELSIADYFQQWMIQFSRVYSNEHEKQMRLEVFKKNLEYIEDFNAKANQSYKLGVNEFTDRTKEEFLATHTGLIRRSS
;
A
#
# COMPACT_ATOMS: atom_id res chain seq x y z
N MET A 1 -37.43 -25.88 22.26
CA MET A 1 -36.06 -26.37 22.00
C MET A 1 -35.49 -25.82 20.68
N VAL A 2 -36.20 -25.92 19.55
CA VAL A 2 -35.71 -25.47 18.22
C VAL A 2 -35.36 -23.97 18.15
N LEU A 3 -36.22 -23.09 18.69
CA LEU A 3 -35.98 -21.63 18.68
C LEU A 3 -34.75 -21.22 19.52
N GLY A 4 -34.51 -21.88 20.65
CA GLY A 4 -33.34 -21.60 21.49
C GLY A 4 -32.02 -22.02 20.85
N VAL A 5 -32.00 -23.15 20.14
CA VAL A 5 -30.83 -23.61 19.38
C VAL A 5 -30.53 -22.66 18.22
N SER A 6 -31.56 -22.23 17.47
CA SER A 6 -31.41 -21.26 16.39
C SER A 6 -30.84 -19.93 16.89
N TYR A 7 -31.34 -19.41 18.02
CA TYR A 7 -30.82 -18.18 18.63
C TYR A 7 -29.34 -18.30 19.03
N VAL A 8 -28.93 -19.40 19.66
CA VAL A 8 -27.53 -19.64 20.04
C VAL A 8 -26.62 -19.67 18.82
N LEU A 9 -27.03 -20.34 17.74
CA LEU A 9 -26.25 -20.39 16.49
C LEU A 9 -26.07 -19.00 15.88
N VAL A 10 -27.12 -18.16 15.86
CA VAL A 10 -27.03 -16.78 15.36
C VAL A 10 -26.04 -15.97 16.19
N VAL A 11 -26.12 -16.02 17.52
CA VAL A 11 -25.18 -15.30 18.40
C VAL A 11 -23.74 -15.75 18.17
N LEU A 12 -23.49 -17.05 18.03
CA LEU A 12 -22.15 -17.57 17.75
C LEU A 12 -21.60 -17.09 16.40
N THR A 13 -22.43 -17.03 15.36
CA THR A 13 -21.99 -16.52 14.05
C THR A 13 -21.60 -15.04 14.12
N VAL A 14 -22.41 -14.21 14.79
CA VAL A 14 -22.13 -12.78 14.99
C VAL A 14 -20.84 -12.58 15.79
N LEU A 15 -20.65 -13.31 16.89
CA LEU A 15 -19.39 -13.26 17.67
C LEU A 15 -18.18 -13.67 16.83
N SER A 16 -18.30 -14.72 16.01
CA SER A 16 -17.21 -15.18 15.14
C SER A 16 -16.87 -14.15 14.04
N MET A 17 -17.86 -13.44 13.50
CA MET A 17 -17.67 -12.38 12.52
C MET A 17 -16.96 -11.18 13.14
N ASN A 18 -17.38 -10.74 14.32
CA ASN A 18 -16.73 -9.63 15.04
C ASN A 18 -15.24 -9.92 15.29
N VAL A 19 -14.91 -11.13 15.74
CA VAL A 19 -13.51 -11.54 15.95
C VAL A 19 -12.69 -11.50 14.66
N ARG A 20 -13.26 -11.93 13.53
CA ARG A 20 -12.57 -11.87 12.23
C ARG A 20 -12.35 -10.43 11.75
N ILE A 21 -13.34 -9.56 11.94
CA ILE A 21 -13.23 -8.14 11.59
C ILE A 21 -12.12 -7.49 12.42
N SER A 22 -12.11 -7.68 13.74
CA SER A 22 -11.06 -7.12 14.61
C SER A 22 -9.67 -7.60 14.22
N GLN A 23 -9.51 -8.88 13.86
CA GLN A 23 -8.24 -9.41 13.37
C GLN A 23 -7.84 -8.81 12.01
N ALA A 24 -8.80 -8.62 11.10
CA ALA A 24 -8.53 -8.00 9.81
C ALA A 24 -8.07 -6.54 9.96
N THR A 25 -8.75 -5.74 10.78
CA THR A 25 -8.37 -4.35 11.08
C THR A 25 -6.97 -4.28 11.67
N SER A 26 -6.67 -5.10 12.70
CA SER A 26 -5.35 -5.09 13.34
C SER A 26 -4.22 -5.45 12.38
N ARG A 27 -4.46 -6.38 11.43
CA ARG A 27 -3.47 -6.75 10.41
C ARG A 27 -3.21 -5.60 9.44
N VAL A 28 -4.28 -4.94 8.97
CA VAL A 28 -4.17 -3.78 8.08
C VAL A 28 -3.39 -2.67 8.79
N ASP A 29 -3.77 -2.31 10.01
CA ASP A 29 -3.06 -1.26 10.78
C ASP A 29 -1.58 -1.57 10.99
N PHE A 30 -1.23 -2.82 11.32
CA PHE A 30 0.16 -3.23 11.46
C PHE A 30 0.93 -3.15 10.13
N GLN A 31 0.27 -3.48 9.02
CA GLN A 31 0.87 -3.37 7.69
C GLN A 31 1.01 -1.90 7.25
N GLU A 32 0.06 -1.03 7.58
CA GLU A 32 0.22 0.41 7.35
C GLU A 32 1.40 0.97 8.15
N LEU A 33 1.53 0.60 9.42
CA LEU A 33 2.65 1.02 10.27
C LEU A 33 3.99 0.54 9.70
N SER A 34 4.07 -0.71 9.24
CA SER A 34 5.31 -1.24 8.68
C SER A 34 5.71 -0.56 7.36
N ILE A 35 4.74 -0.21 6.51
CA ILE A 35 5.00 0.54 5.27
C ILE A 35 5.43 1.97 5.57
N ALA A 36 4.80 2.64 6.55
CA ALA A 36 5.19 3.98 6.97
C ALA A 36 6.64 4.02 7.49
N ASP A 37 7.03 3.04 8.31
CA ASP A 37 8.41 2.88 8.80
C ASP A 37 9.39 2.63 7.66
N TYR A 38 9.01 1.78 6.68
CA TYR A 38 9.85 1.54 5.51
C TYR A 38 10.01 2.81 4.66
N PHE A 39 8.93 3.58 4.48
CA PHE A 39 8.99 4.87 3.80
C PHE A 39 9.92 5.86 4.52
N GLN A 40 9.91 5.92 5.86
CA GLN A 40 10.86 6.77 6.60
C GLN A 40 12.31 6.35 6.35
N GLN A 41 12.62 5.06 6.37
CA GLN A 41 13.96 4.55 6.09
C GLN A 41 14.39 4.87 4.65
N TRP A 42 13.47 4.68 3.69
CA TRP A 42 13.69 5.04 2.29
C TRP A 42 13.94 6.55 2.11
N MET A 43 13.19 7.41 2.81
CA MET A 43 13.41 8.85 2.77
C MET A 43 14.82 9.22 3.23
N ILE A 44 15.30 8.59 4.30
CA ILE A 44 16.67 8.80 4.80
C ILE A 44 17.69 8.33 3.74
N GLN A 45 17.50 7.12 3.20
CA GLN A 45 18.40 6.53 2.21
C GLN A 45 18.57 7.42 0.96
N PHE A 46 17.47 8.01 0.47
CA PHE A 46 17.46 8.83 -0.74
C PHE A 46 17.42 10.34 -0.47
N SER A 47 17.69 10.75 0.78
CA SER A 47 17.71 12.16 1.20
C SER A 47 16.46 12.95 0.80
N ARG A 48 15.29 12.34 0.95
CA ARG A 48 14.00 12.93 0.60
C ARG A 48 13.49 13.81 1.74
N VAL A 49 13.17 15.06 1.39
CA VAL A 49 12.54 16.05 2.27
C VAL A 49 11.35 16.64 1.52
N TYR A 50 10.21 16.72 2.20
CA TYR A 50 8.98 17.29 1.65
C TYR A 50 8.65 18.61 2.33
N SER A 51 7.92 19.46 1.62
CA SER A 51 7.68 20.85 2.04
C SER A 51 6.76 20.94 3.25
N ASN A 52 5.85 19.97 3.40
CA ASN A 52 4.89 19.90 4.49
C ASN A 52 4.35 18.47 4.66
N GLU A 53 3.62 18.24 5.75
CA GLU A 53 3.07 16.93 6.09
C GLU A 53 2.03 16.43 5.08
N HIS A 54 1.27 17.35 4.47
CA HIS A 54 0.30 16.97 3.44
C HIS A 54 0.99 16.41 2.18
N GLU A 55 2.08 17.04 1.72
CA GLU A 55 2.91 16.51 0.65
C GLU A 55 3.53 15.16 1.05
N LYS A 56 4.08 15.05 2.27
CA LYS A 56 4.65 13.80 2.77
C LYS A 56 3.63 12.66 2.76
N GLN A 57 2.41 12.90 3.23
CA GLN A 57 1.34 11.89 3.23
C GLN A 57 0.96 11.50 1.80
N MET A 58 0.79 12.47 0.90
CA MET A 58 0.52 12.19 -0.52
C MET A 58 1.63 11.31 -1.14
N ARG A 59 2.89 11.59 -0.79
CA ARG A 59 4.06 10.84 -1.29
C ARG A 59 4.15 9.44 -0.70
N LEU A 60 3.74 9.26 0.56
CA LEU A 60 3.59 7.93 1.17
C LEU A 60 2.54 7.09 0.41
N GLU A 61 1.40 7.67 0.05
CA GLU A 61 0.38 6.95 -0.74
C GLU A 61 0.90 6.52 -2.12
N VAL A 62 1.68 7.36 -2.78
CA VAL A 62 2.32 7.01 -4.07
C VAL A 62 3.37 5.92 -3.86
N PHE A 63 4.20 6.05 -2.84
CA PHE A 63 5.21 5.06 -2.48
C PHE A 63 4.58 3.68 -2.22
N LYS A 64 3.49 3.62 -1.46
CA LYS A 64 2.74 2.40 -1.17
C LYS A 64 2.21 1.74 -2.44
N LYS A 65 1.58 2.50 -3.33
CA LYS A 65 1.08 1.99 -4.62
C LYS A 65 2.20 1.43 -5.49
N ASN A 66 3.35 2.10 -5.51
CA ASN A 66 4.51 1.64 -6.28
C ASN A 66 5.16 0.40 -5.64
N LEU A 67 5.18 0.30 -4.31
CA LEU A 67 5.65 -0.89 -3.60
C LEU A 67 4.76 -2.10 -3.90
N GLU A 68 3.44 -1.95 -3.83
CA GLU A 68 2.47 -2.99 -4.20
C GLU A 68 2.70 -3.44 -5.65
N TYR A 69 2.87 -2.49 -6.59
CA TYR A 69 3.18 -2.81 -7.98
C TYR A 69 4.50 -3.60 -8.14
N ILE A 70 5.54 -3.25 -7.38
CA ILE A 70 6.83 -3.96 -7.38
C ILE A 70 6.64 -5.40 -6.88
N GLU A 71 5.93 -5.57 -5.77
CA GLU A 71 5.66 -6.88 -5.17
C GLU A 71 4.84 -7.77 -6.11
N ASP A 72 3.74 -7.24 -6.64
CA ASP A 72 2.88 -7.93 -7.61
C ASP A 72 3.61 -8.31 -8.90
N PHE A 73 4.45 -7.42 -9.41
CA PHE A 73 5.26 -7.70 -10.59
C PHE A 73 6.25 -8.84 -10.31
N ASN A 74 6.96 -8.77 -9.18
CA ASN A 74 7.97 -9.74 -8.79
C ASN A 74 7.39 -11.11 -8.37
N ALA A 75 6.11 -11.15 -7.94
CA ALA A 75 5.42 -12.38 -7.57
C ALA A 75 4.98 -13.22 -8.80
N LYS A 76 4.88 -12.60 -9.99
CA LYS A 76 4.50 -13.31 -11.23
C LYS A 76 5.63 -14.24 -11.67
N ALA A 77 5.27 -15.47 -12.03
CA ALA A 77 6.19 -16.38 -12.71
C ALA A 77 6.62 -15.81 -14.08
N ASN A 78 7.82 -16.17 -14.54
CA ASN A 78 8.37 -15.85 -15.86
C ASN A 78 8.69 -14.36 -16.14
N GLN A 79 8.95 -13.55 -15.10
CA GLN A 79 9.59 -12.24 -15.33
C GLN A 79 11.08 -12.42 -15.61
N SER A 80 11.58 -11.80 -16.68
CA SER A 80 13.00 -11.81 -17.04
C SER A 80 13.86 -10.86 -16.20
N TYR A 81 13.23 -9.99 -15.40
CA TYR A 81 13.87 -9.05 -14.49
C TYR A 81 13.01 -8.85 -13.24
N LYS A 82 13.58 -8.18 -12.24
CA LYS A 82 12.87 -7.76 -11.03
C LYS A 82 12.82 -6.25 -10.94
N LEU A 83 11.74 -5.75 -10.37
CA LEU A 83 11.63 -4.36 -9.94
C LEU A 83 12.15 -4.23 -8.51
N GLY A 84 12.60 -3.03 -8.17
CA GLY A 84 13.07 -2.70 -6.83
C GLY A 84 12.73 -1.27 -6.47
N VAL A 85 12.63 -1.02 -5.17
CA VAL A 85 12.49 0.32 -4.61
C VAL A 85 13.75 1.14 -4.93
N ASN A 86 13.56 2.34 -5.48
CA ASN A 86 14.62 3.27 -5.89
C ASN A 86 14.25 4.74 -5.60
N GLU A 87 15.05 5.72 -6.00
CA GLU A 87 14.78 7.13 -5.71
C GLU A 87 13.45 7.67 -6.28
N PHE A 88 12.85 7.01 -7.28
CA PHE A 88 11.60 7.45 -7.93
C PHE A 88 10.35 6.79 -7.35
N THR A 89 10.48 6.01 -6.29
CA THR A 89 9.35 5.22 -5.74
C THR A 89 8.22 6.11 -5.20
N ASP A 90 8.49 7.36 -4.83
CA ASP A 90 7.48 8.35 -4.41
C ASP A 90 6.82 9.13 -5.57
N ARG A 91 7.17 8.80 -6.83
CA ARG A 91 6.69 9.50 -8.02
C ARG A 91 5.63 8.70 -8.76
N THR A 92 4.63 9.43 -9.25
CA THR A 92 3.69 8.89 -10.22
C THR A 92 4.38 8.71 -11.57
N LYS A 93 3.81 7.85 -12.42
CA LYS A 93 4.30 7.64 -13.78
C LYS A 93 4.32 8.95 -14.56
N GLU A 94 3.28 9.77 -14.42
CA GLU A 94 3.12 11.04 -15.11
C GLU A 94 4.21 12.04 -14.69
N GLU A 95 4.48 12.15 -13.37
CA GLU A 95 5.55 13.01 -12.86
C GLU A 95 6.92 12.54 -13.35
N PHE A 96 7.19 11.23 -13.31
CA PHE A 96 8.43 10.66 -13.79
C PHE A 96 8.63 10.98 -15.28
N LEU A 97 7.62 10.75 -16.11
CA LEU A 97 7.68 11.06 -17.54
C LEU A 97 7.90 12.56 -17.79
N ALA A 98 7.19 13.43 -17.08
CA ALA A 98 7.27 14.87 -17.29
C ALA A 98 8.65 15.48 -16.93
N THR A 99 9.38 14.86 -16.00
CA THR A 99 10.61 15.45 -15.45
C THR A 99 11.88 14.68 -15.79
N HIS A 100 11.77 13.38 -16.09
CA HIS A 100 12.91 12.49 -16.33
C HIS A 100 12.90 11.89 -17.75
N THR A 101 11.99 12.33 -18.61
CA THR A 101 12.00 11.98 -20.04
C THR A 101 11.84 13.21 -20.92
N GLY A 102 12.37 13.16 -22.15
CA GLY A 102 12.17 14.21 -23.16
C GLY A 102 10.83 14.10 -23.91
N LEU A 103 9.91 13.23 -23.46
CA LEU A 103 8.65 12.99 -24.15
C LEU A 103 7.65 14.12 -23.84
N ILE A 104 7.49 15.03 -24.79
CA ILE A 104 6.43 16.05 -24.72
C ILE A 104 5.11 15.37 -25.09
N ARG A 105 4.16 15.33 -24.14
CA ARG A 105 2.79 14.90 -24.43
C ARG A 105 2.17 15.91 -25.40
N ARG A 106 2.10 15.57 -26.68
CA ARG A 106 1.26 16.32 -27.62
C ARG A 106 -0.19 16.13 -27.17
N SER A 107 -0.84 17.21 -26.76
CA SER A 107 -2.28 17.23 -26.54
C SER A 107 -2.97 16.96 -27.89
N SER A 108 -3.63 15.81 -28.00
CA SER A 108 -4.63 15.54 -29.02
C SER A 108 -5.96 16.16 -28.63
#